data_AF-S7XVV9-F1
#
_entry.id   AF-S7XVV9-F1
#
_cell.length_a   1.000
_cell.length_b   1.000
_cell.length_c   1.000
_cell.angle_alpha   90.00
_cell.angle_beta   90.00
_cell.angle_gamma   90.00
#
_symmetry.space_group_name_H-M   'P 1'
#
loop_
_entity.id
_entity.type
_entity.pdbx_description
1 polymer ?
#
loop_
_entity_poly.entity_id
_entity_poly.type
_entity_poly.pdbx_seq_one_letter_code
_entity_poly.pdbx_strand_id
1 'polypeptide(L)'
;MILLFYHMEKKHIDRYGNPLGTPPLYKDLYNYPIMYEDKEFKYEENELPLFVNVNQYGSIKKRKARRDFLDMTMKKNHNCYLHESRHKHAMNRLRAPSGRFLTKEETEALKKKEETYK
;
A
#
# COMPACT_ATOMS: atom_id res chain seq x y z
N MET A 1 -27.16 -47.62 -26.90
CA MET A 1 -26.90 -46.56 -27.89
C MET A 1 -26.21 -45.42 -27.16
N ILE A 2 -24.87 -45.36 -27.26
CA ILE A 2 -24.15 -44.31 -28.04
C ILE A 2 -24.23 -42.98 -27.27
N LEU A 3 -23.20 -42.66 -26.46
CA LEU A 3 -22.17 -41.63 -26.75
C LEU A 3 -22.80 -40.24 -26.91
N LEU A 4 -22.51 -39.20 -26.12
CA LEU A 4 -21.20 -38.58 -25.84
C LEU A 4 -21.31 -37.81 -24.50
N PHE A 5 -20.43 -37.99 -23.51
CA PHE A 5 -19.07 -37.43 -23.43
C PHE A 5 -18.99 -35.91 -23.67
N TYR A 6 -18.72 -35.19 -22.57
CA TYR A 6 -17.97 -33.94 -22.49
C TYR A 6 -18.20 -32.86 -23.56
N HIS A 7 -18.78 -31.74 -23.11
CA HIS A 7 -18.03 -30.47 -23.14
C HIS A 7 -18.57 -29.51 -22.08
N MET A 8 -18.26 -29.79 -20.81
CA MET A 8 -18.23 -28.70 -19.82
C MET A 8 -17.02 -27.84 -20.19
N GLU A 9 -17.23 -26.85 -21.04
CA GLU A 9 -16.38 -25.67 -21.02
C GLU A 9 -16.43 -25.14 -19.60
N LYS A 10 -15.35 -25.39 -18.84
CA LYS A 10 -15.05 -24.63 -17.64
C LYS A 10 -14.89 -23.18 -18.12
N LYS A 11 -16.01 -22.46 -18.24
CA LYS A 11 -15.99 -21.01 -18.30
C LYS A 11 -15.19 -20.63 -17.07
N HIS A 12 -14.00 -20.07 -17.28
CA HIS A 12 -13.20 -19.61 -16.18
C HIS A 12 -13.98 -18.40 -15.64
N ILE A 13 -14.71 -18.62 -14.56
CA ILE A 13 -15.65 -17.66 -13.99
C ILE A 13 -14.89 -16.81 -12.97
N ASP A 14 -15.11 -15.50 -12.95
CA ASP A 14 -14.58 -14.64 -11.89
C ASP A 14 -15.33 -14.88 -10.56
N ARG A 15 -14.89 -14.22 -9.48
CA ARG A 15 -15.52 -14.32 -8.14
C ARG A 15 -16.99 -13.86 -8.12
N TYR A 16 -17.50 -13.29 -9.20
CA TYR A 16 -18.85 -12.73 -9.32
C TYR A 16 -19.73 -13.48 -10.32
N GLY A 17 -19.27 -14.59 -10.89
CA GLY A 17 -20.09 -15.41 -11.79
C GLY A 17 -20.00 -15.04 -13.28
N ASN A 18 -19.11 -14.13 -13.68
CA ASN A 18 -18.95 -13.71 -15.08
C ASN A 18 -17.85 -14.49 -15.83
N PRO A 19 -18.04 -14.82 -17.11
CA PRO A 19 -17.01 -15.47 -17.91
C PRO A 19 -15.83 -14.50 -18.18
N LEU A 20 -14.61 -14.90 -17.80
CA LEU A 20 -13.38 -14.14 -17.96
C LEU A 20 -13.17 -13.74 -19.43
N GLY A 21 -12.95 -12.44 -19.67
CA GLY A 21 -12.76 -11.86 -21.01
C GLY A 21 -13.96 -11.07 -21.54
N THR A 22 -15.12 -11.15 -20.90
CA THR A 22 -16.20 -10.18 -21.12
C THR A 22 -15.97 -8.96 -20.21
N PRO A 23 -15.86 -7.72 -20.74
CA PRO A 23 -15.96 -6.55 -19.89
C PRO A 23 -17.33 -6.60 -19.21
N PRO A 24 -17.43 -6.28 -17.91
CA PRO A 24 -18.68 -6.42 -17.17
C PRO A 24 -19.76 -5.65 -17.94
N LEU A 25 -20.75 -6.37 -18.48
CA LEU A 25 -21.86 -5.70 -19.13
C LEU A 25 -22.57 -4.91 -18.05
N TYR A 26 -22.42 -3.59 -18.13
CA TYR A 26 -23.09 -2.58 -17.33
C TYR A 26 -24.59 -2.63 -17.67
N LYS A 27 -25.29 -3.69 -17.26
CA LYS A 27 -26.74 -3.82 -17.45
C LYS A 27 -27.51 -3.78 -16.14
N ASP A 28 -26.84 -4.07 -15.02
CA ASP A 28 -27.49 -4.06 -13.70
C ASP A 28 -27.19 -2.81 -12.87
N LEU A 29 -26.39 -1.86 -13.39
CA LEU A 29 -26.11 -0.58 -12.72
C LEU A 29 -27.17 0.51 -12.99
N TYR A 30 -28.24 0.18 -13.71
CA TYR A 30 -29.39 1.08 -13.94
C TYR A 30 -30.71 0.57 -13.34
N ASN A 31 -30.67 -0.49 -12.53
CA ASN A 31 -31.83 -0.89 -11.72
C ASN A 31 -31.49 -0.83 -10.23
N TYR A 32 -30.78 0.21 -9.82
CA TYR A 32 -31.09 0.81 -8.53
C TYR A 32 -32.42 1.55 -8.72
N PRO A 33 -33.42 1.32 -7.86
CA PRO A 33 -34.62 2.14 -7.90
C PRO A 33 -34.17 3.60 -7.86
N ILE A 34 -34.62 4.37 -8.84
CA ILE A 34 -34.47 5.82 -8.86
C ILE A 34 -35.32 6.33 -7.70
N MET A 35 -34.79 6.22 -6.48
CA MET A 35 -35.30 6.89 -5.31
C MET A 35 -34.69 8.29 -5.35
N TYR A 36 -35.19 9.13 -6.26
CA TYR A 36 -35.35 10.55 -5.95
C TYR A 36 -36.46 10.64 -4.89
N GLU A 37 -36.18 10.10 -3.71
CA GLU A 37 -36.77 10.62 -2.49
C GLU A 37 -35.80 11.67 -2.00
N ASP A 38 -36.35 12.85 -1.72
CA ASP A 38 -35.70 14.09 -1.31
C ASP A 38 -34.86 13.92 -0.04
N LYS A 39 -33.76 13.17 -0.11
CA LYS A 39 -32.70 13.28 0.89
C LYS A 39 -31.96 14.56 0.57
N GLU A 40 -32.48 15.65 1.13
CA GLU A 40 -31.77 16.90 1.30
C GLU A 40 -30.31 16.59 1.66
N PHE A 41 -29.41 16.78 0.70
CA PHE A 41 -28.00 16.78 0.99
C PHE A 41 -27.72 18.06 1.77
N LYS A 42 -27.88 18.00 3.10
CA LYS A 42 -27.57 19.13 3.98
C LYS A 42 -26.09 19.45 3.83
N TYR A 43 -25.83 20.55 3.14
CA TYR A 43 -24.57 21.26 3.25
C TYR A 43 -24.52 21.80 4.67
N GLU A 44 -23.69 21.21 5.53
CA GLU A 44 -23.22 21.95 6.70
C GLU A 44 -22.42 23.15 6.16
N GLU A 45 -23.06 24.31 6.18
CA GLU A 45 -22.57 25.60 5.66
C GLU A 45 -21.31 26.13 6.38
N ASN A 46 -20.85 25.43 7.42
CA ASN A 46 -19.76 25.88 8.28
C ASN A 46 -18.35 25.57 7.75
N GLU A 47 -18.21 24.89 6.61
CA GLU A 47 -16.95 24.84 5.87
C GLU A 47 -17.10 25.65 4.57
N LEU A 48 -16.56 26.87 4.57
CA LEU A 48 -16.41 27.71 3.39
C LEU A 48 -16.08 26.86 2.15
N PRO A 49 -16.79 27.01 1.01
CA PRO A 49 -16.47 26.25 -0.18
C PRO A 49 -15.05 26.62 -0.61
N LEU A 50 -14.11 25.70 -0.35
CA LEU A 50 -12.73 25.86 -0.76
C LEU A 50 -12.74 25.98 -2.29
N PHE A 51 -12.40 27.16 -2.80
CA PHE A 51 -12.33 27.40 -4.24
C PHE A 51 -11.20 26.54 -4.81
N VAL A 52 -11.58 25.39 -5.35
CA VAL A 52 -10.69 24.46 -6.03
C VAL A 52 -11.19 24.25 -7.45
N ASN A 53 -10.33 23.69 -8.29
CA ASN A 53 -10.75 23.28 -9.63
C ASN A 53 -11.92 22.28 -9.52
N VAL A 54 -13.00 22.58 -10.24
CA VAL A 54 -14.24 21.79 -10.29
C VAL A 54 -13.95 20.31 -10.57
N ASN A 55 -13.02 20.02 -11.46
CA ASN A 55 -12.65 18.65 -11.84
C ASN A 55 -11.87 17.89 -10.76
N GLN A 56 -11.35 18.59 -9.74
CA GLN A 56 -10.50 18.03 -8.70
C GLN A 56 -11.22 17.89 -7.37
N TYR A 57 -12.28 18.66 -7.12
CA TYR A 57 -12.97 18.74 -5.82
C TYR A 57 -13.32 17.36 -5.24
N GLY A 58 -14.02 16.52 -6.00
CA GLY A 58 -14.41 15.18 -5.55
C GLY A 58 -13.21 14.26 -5.26
N SER A 59 -12.18 14.32 -6.10
CA SER A 59 -10.96 13.52 -5.93
C SER A 59 -10.09 13.98 -4.76
N ILE A 60 -10.04 15.28 -4.48
CA ILE A 60 -9.38 15.84 -3.29
C ILE A 60 -10.07 15.36 -2.03
N LYS A 61 -11.41 15.43 -1.98
CA LYS A 61 -12.21 14.95 -0.84
C LYS A 61 -11.96 13.46 -0.54
N LYS A 62 -12.00 12.61 -1.58
CA LYS A 62 -11.71 11.16 -1.45
C LYS A 62 -10.29 10.89 -0.94
N ARG A 63 -9.28 11.60 -1.47
CA ARG A 63 -7.88 11.44 -1.04
C ARG A 63 -7.64 11.94 0.37
N LYS A 64 -8.31 13.03 0.78
CA LYS A 64 -8.25 13.56 2.14
C LYS A 64 -8.79 12.54 3.14
N ALA A 65 -10.00 12.03 2.93
CA ALA A 65 -10.57 10.98 3.79
C ALA A 65 -9.66 9.74 3.90
N ARG A 66 -9.05 9.31 2.79
CA ARG A 66 -8.08 8.19 2.79
C ARG A 66 -6.82 8.50 3.60
N ARG A 67 -6.22 9.68 3.44
CA ARG A 67 -5.03 10.09 4.21
C ARG A 67 -5.35 10.20 5.68
N ASP A 68 -6.45 10.85 6.04
CA ASP A 68 -6.88 11.04 7.42
C ASP A 68 -7.12 9.67 8.12
N PHE A 69 -7.71 8.70 7.41
CA PHE A 69 -7.83 7.32 7.90
C PHE A 69 -6.47 6.62 8.08
N LEU A 70 -5.54 6.78 7.13
CA LEU A 70 -4.19 6.21 7.24
C LEU A 70 -3.37 6.87 8.35
N ASP A 71 -3.47 8.18 8.53
CA ASP A 71 -2.78 8.91 9.61
C ASP A 71 -3.32 8.52 10.99
N MET A 72 -4.62 8.23 11.12
CA MET A 72 -5.20 7.73 12.37
C MET A 72 -4.78 6.28 12.68
N THR A 73 -4.71 5.43 11.65
CA THR A 73 -4.39 4.00 11.82
C THR A 73 -2.89 3.72 11.92
N MET A 74 -2.06 4.50 11.23
CA MET A 74 -0.60 4.36 11.24
C MET A 74 0.02 5.24 12.32
N LYS A 75 0.44 4.64 13.43
CA LYS A 75 1.26 5.33 14.44
C LYS A 75 2.59 5.77 13.81
N LYS A 76 2.87 7.07 13.82
CA LYS A 76 4.18 7.61 13.44
C LYS A 76 5.18 7.22 14.53
N ASN A 77 5.99 6.20 14.27
CA ASN A 77 7.05 5.81 15.20
C ASN A 77 8.20 6.83 15.10
N HIS A 78 8.37 7.66 16.12
CA HIS A 78 9.41 8.70 16.20
C HIS A 78 10.78 8.17 16.68
N ASN A 79 11.10 6.91 16.41
CA ASN A 79 12.36 6.32 16.88
C ASN A 79 13.54 6.85 16.06
N CYS A 80 14.69 7.06 16.70
CA CYS A 80 15.95 7.48 16.05
C CYS A 80 16.49 6.46 15.01
N TYR A 81 15.87 5.29 14.91
CA TYR A 81 16.15 4.26 13.92
C TYR A 81 14.88 3.44 13.64
N LEU A 82 14.77 2.92 12.42
CA LEU A 82 13.56 2.19 11.99
C LEU A 82 13.52 0.73 12.47
N HIS A 83 14.68 0.07 12.55
CA HIS A 83 14.77 -1.36 12.84
C HIS A 83 15.86 -1.66 13.87
N GLU A 84 15.50 -2.43 14.89
CA GLU A 84 16.40 -2.81 15.97
C GLU A 84 17.60 -3.63 15.49
N SER A 85 17.39 -4.57 14.56
CA SER A 85 18.48 -5.37 13.98
C SER A 85 19.50 -4.50 13.23
N ARG A 86 19.04 -3.47 12.51
CA ARG A 86 19.93 -2.53 11.81
C ARG A 86 20.72 -1.66 12.78
N HIS A 87 20.08 -1.21 13.86
CA HIS A 87 20.75 -0.47 14.92
C HIS A 87 21.88 -1.31 15.57
N LYS A 88 21.55 -2.54 16.00
CA LYS A 88 22.53 -3.50 16.53
C LYS A 88 23.66 -3.80 15.54
N HIS A 89 23.33 -3.99 14.27
CA HIS A 89 24.34 -4.17 13.22
C HIS A 89 25.29 -2.97 13.13
N ALA A 90 24.77 -1.74 13.11
CA ALA A 90 25.60 -0.53 13.05
C ALA A 90 26.49 -0.36 14.30
N MET A 91 26.02 -0.78 15.48
CA MET A 91 26.81 -0.74 16.72
C MET A 91 27.93 -1.77 16.75
N ASN A 92 27.69 -2.98 16.25
CA ASN A 92 28.65 -4.08 16.27
C ASN A 92 29.73 -4.01 15.18
N ARG A 93 29.63 -3.07 14.22
CA ARG A 93 30.63 -2.93 13.15
C ARG A 93 31.93 -2.34 13.68
N LEU A 94 33.05 -2.87 13.20
CA LEU A 94 34.38 -2.33 13.45
C LEU A 94 34.50 -0.89 12.91
N ARG A 95 35.16 -0.03 13.68
CA ARG A 95 35.29 1.40 13.40
C ARG A 95 36.75 1.83 13.42
N ALA A 96 37.03 2.83 12.59
CA ALA A 96 38.30 3.53 12.59
C ALA A 96 38.31 4.51 13.77
N PRO A 97 39.48 5.00 14.20
CA PRO A 97 39.56 6.03 15.25
C PRO A 97 38.75 7.30 14.91
N SER A 98 38.53 7.58 13.61
CA SER A 98 37.68 8.68 13.13
C SER A 98 36.17 8.46 13.33
N GLY A 99 35.72 7.24 13.66
CA GLY A 99 34.29 6.89 13.82
C GLY A 99 33.62 6.38 12.54
N ARG A 100 34.26 6.53 11.38
CA ARG A 100 33.86 5.84 10.14
C ARG A 100 33.97 4.34 10.27
N PHE A 101 33.15 3.62 9.53
CA PHE A 101 33.30 2.18 9.39
C PHE A 101 34.52 1.84 8.54
N LEU A 102 35.21 0.76 8.91
CA LEU A 102 36.32 0.24 8.11
C LEU A 102 35.83 -0.30 6.76
N THR A 103 36.73 -0.21 5.78
CA THR A 103 36.59 -0.93 4.52
C THR A 103 36.86 -2.43 4.72
N LYS A 104 36.42 -3.26 3.77
CA LYS A 104 36.59 -4.72 3.89
C LYS A 104 38.07 -5.11 4.02
N GLU A 105 38.93 -4.53 3.20
CA GLU A 105 40.38 -4.75 3.20
C GLU A 105 41.01 -4.39 4.56
N GLU A 106 40.64 -3.24 5.12
CA GLU A 106 41.10 -2.81 6.45
C GLU A 106 40.63 -3.77 7.55
N THR A 107 39.38 -4.24 7.50
CA THR A 107 38.88 -5.20 8.49
C THR A 107 39.60 -6.55 8.44
N GLU A 108 39.92 -7.04 7.25
CA GLU A 108 40.67 -8.29 7.08
C GLU A 108 42.11 -8.16 7.57
N ALA A 109 42.76 -7.03 7.27
CA ALA A 109 44.10 -6.74 7.78
C ALA A 109 44.14 -6.67 9.31
N LEU A 110 43.13 -6.08 9.96
CA LEU A 110 43.04 -6.08 11.43
C LEU A 110 42.84 -7.48 12.00
N LYS A 111 41.92 -8.27 11.43
CA LYS A 111 41.71 -9.66 11.87
C LYS A 111 42.98 -10.50 11.76
N LYS A 112 43.71 -10.38 10.64
CA LYS A 112 45.00 -11.06 10.45
C LYS A 112 46.04 -10.63 11.50
N LYS A 113 46.10 -9.34 11.83
CA LYS A 113 46.97 -8.84 12.91
C LYS A 113 46.58 -9.46 14.24
N GLU A 114 45.30 -9.44 14.61
CA GLU A 114 44.82 -10.04 15.87
C GLU A 114 45.14 -11.54 15.96
N GLU A 115 45.02 -12.27 14.85
CA GLU A 115 45.39 -13.70 14.77
C GLU A 115 46.89 -13.94 14.95
N THR A 116 47.77 -13.07 14.43
CA THR A 116 49.22 -13.25 14.57
C THR A 116 49.76 -13.03 15.98
N TYR A 117 49.06 -12.24 16.80
CA TYR A 117 49.47 -11.94 18.18
C TYR A 117 48.78 -12.82 19.23
N LYS A 118 47.97 -13.79 18.77
CA LYS A 118 47.24 -14.72 19.60
C LYS A 118 47.94 -16.07 19.64
#